data_AF-A0A015KM52-F1
#
_entry.id   AF-A0A015KM52-F1
#
_cell.length_a   1.000
_cell.length_b   1.000
_cell.length_c   1.000
_cell.angle_alpha   90.00
_cell.angle_beta   90.00
_cell.angle_gamma   90.00
#
_symmetry.space_group_name_H-M   'P 1'
#
loop_
_entity.id
_entity.type
_entity.pdbx_description
1 polymer ?
#
loop_
_entity_poly.entity_id
_entity_poly.type
_entity_poly.pdbx_seq_one_letter_code
_entity_poly.pdbx_strand_id
1 'polypeptide(L)'
;MACNGLHYGILSNYSDTYFLKREETSPTTLYVTRVVQPTDTDPTLRECVYYISQLAINDNVGNRLRRVVIADISSDDDDDDSDSSYHDQDDNDDPYYPDDSESSDDDDDDYYVSSGRKRKRASESSSKSVATGITTVGEYIGGGSFGKVFSGHYNNQVVAWKTCDAYKQQEEMKTLNHEARIYSILKECQGRDVPRLFYKGYIYDRYLFALALQLIEDSRHIDPARLTKKEKELIVNQLRSIHNLGVLHNDISPRNILYEPKSRRYFFIDFGLSEIVDNKSPKLHKEEARLKKILQL
;
A
#
# COMPACT_ATOMS: atom_id res chain seq x y z
N MET A 1 -14.22 10.46 4.37
CA MET A 1 -14.24 11.81 3.78
C MET A 1 -13.23 11.98 2.64
N ALA A 2 -12.19 11.14 2.50
CA ALA A 2 -11.19 11.30 1.43
C ALA A 2 -11.72 11.01 0.01
N CYS A 3 -12.71 10.13 -0.16
CA CYS A 3 -13.17 9.67 -1.48
C CYS A 3 -14.01 10.68 -2.29
N ASN A 4 -14.22 11.92 -1.82
CA ASN A 4 -14.89 12.98 -2.57
C ASN A 4 -13.94 14.14 -2.96
N GLY A 5 -12.61 13.92 -2.90
CA GLY A 5 -11.64 14.95 -3.28
C GLY A 5 -11.63 16.21 -2.38
N LEU A 6 -12.13 16.12 -1.15
CA LEU A 6 -12.30 17.24 -0.21
C LEU A 6 -13.31 18.30 -0.67
N HIS A 7 -14.23 17.92 -1.57
CA HIS A 7 -15.25 18.83 -2.09
C HIS A 7 -16.39 19.06 -1.12
N TYR A 8 -16.75 18.06 -0.33
CA TYR A 8 -17.86 18.15 0.62
C TYR A 8 -17.41 17.71 2.00
N GLY A 9 -17.85 18.43 3.03
CA GLY A 9 -17.50 18.12 4.42
C GLY A 9 -18.63 18.48 5.38
N ILE A 10 -18.60 17.85 6.54
CA ILE A 10 -19.49 18.16 7.66
C ILE A 10 -18.62 18.49 8.85
N LEU A 11 -18.83 19.65 9.45
CA LEU A 11 -18.24 20.03 10.72
C LEU A 11 -19.38 20.18 11.73
N SER A 12 -19.33 19.43 12.83
CA SER A 12 -20.42 19.41 13.79
C SER A 12 -19.88 19.45 15.21
N ASN A 13 -20.59 20.18 16.08
CA ASN A 13 -20.44 20.11 17.54
C ASN A 13 -21.76 19.55 18.13
N TYR A 14 -21.97 19.67 19.44
CA TYR A 14 -23.17 19.12 20.09
C TYR A 14 -24.50 19.76 19.62
N SER A 15 -24.49 21.04 19.23
CA SER A 15 -25.68 21.82 18.90
C SER A 15 -25.72 22.33 17.46
N ASP A 16 -24.57 22.48 16.82
CA ASP A 16 -24.41 23.19 15.56
C ASP A 16 -23.72 22.30 14.53
N THR A 17 -24.31 22.21 13.34
CA THR A 17 -23.72 21.52 12.20
C THR A 17 -23.55 22.48 11.03
N TYR A 18 -22.36 22.43 10.43
CA TYR A 18 -21.95 23.19 9.27
C TYR A 18 -21.69 22.23 8.11
N PHE A 19 -22.29 22.52 6.96
CA PHE A 19 -22.05 21.79 5.73
C PHE A 19 -21.13 22.61 4.83
N LEU A 20 -20.09 21.96 4.34
CA LEU A 20 -18.98 22.57 3.62
C LEU A 20 -19.02 22.12 2.16
N LYS A 21 -18.85 23.05 1.23
CA LYS A 21 -18.66 22.78 -0.20
C LYS A 21 -17.46 23.56 -0.71
N ARG A 22 -16.58 22.90 -1.47
CA ARG A 22 -15.49 23.52 -2.22
C ARG A 22 -15.65 23.12 -3.69
N GLU A 23 -15.58 24.10 -4.59
CA GLU A 23 -15.67 23.84 -6.03
C GLU A 23 -14.28 23.64 -6.65
N GLU A 24 -14.17 22.74 -7.62
CA GLU A 24 -12.90 22.43 -8.30
C GLU A 24 -12.34 23.63 -9.07
N THR A 25 -13.23 24.45 -9.67
CA THR A 25 -12.88 25.64 -10.44
C THR A 25 -12.35 26.78 -9.57
N SER A 26 -12.58 26.72 -8.25
CA SER A 26 -12.19 27.75 -7.29
C SER A 26 -11.72 27.13 -5.97
N PRO A 27 -10.57 26.42 -5.96
CA PRO A 27 -10.12 25.64 -4.79
C PRO A 27 -9.79 26.50 -3.57
N THR A 28 -9.67 27.82 -3.73
CA THR A 28 -9.46 28.78 -2.64
C THR A 28 -10.75 29.24 -1.96
N THR A 29 -11.90 28.95 -2.55
CA THR A 29 -13.20 29.41 -2.05
C THR A 29 -13.91 28.26 -1.35
N LEU A 30 -14.21 28.45 -0.07
CA LEU A 30 -14.98 27.50 0.74
C LEU A 30 -16.37 28.07 0.99
N TYR A 31 -17.39 27.37 0.50
CA TYR A 31 -18.79 27.65 0.81
C TYR A 31 -19.18 26.92 2.08
N VAL A 32 -19.79 27.66 3.01
CA VAL A 32 -20.27 27.13 4.29
C VAL A 32 -21.74 27.48 4.39
N THR A 33 -22.59 26.51 4.75
CA THR A 33 -24.00 26.79 5.01
C THR A 33 -24.17 27.67 6.24
N ARG A 34 -25.37 28.22 6.43
CA ARG A 34 -25.79 28.64 7.78
C ARG A 34 -25.62 27.48 8.76
N VAL A 35 -25.56 27.80 10.05
CA VAL A 35 -25.66 26.79 11.11
C VAL A 35 -26.98 26.04 10.95
N VAL A 36 -26.90 24.71 10.94
CA VAL A 36 -28.06 23.82 10.98
C VAL A 36 -28.10 23.17 12.35
N GLN A 37 -29.18 23.37 13.06
CA GLN A 37 -29.37 22.82 14.41
C GLN A 37 -30.30 21.61 14.37
N PRO A 38 -30.22 20.68 15.36
CA PRO A 38 -31.10 19.51 15.42
C PRO A 38 -32.59 19.83 15.44
N THR A 39 -32.95 21.04 15.89
CA THR A 39 -34.33 21.54 15.98
C THR A 39 -34.84 22.20 14.69
N ASP A 40 -33.97 22.38 13.69
CA ASP A 40 -34.38 22.97 12.41
C ASP A 40 -35.33 22.03 11.66
N THR A 41 -36.37 22.61 11.06
CA THR A 41 -37.41 21.88 10.32
C THR A 41 -37.41 22.16 8.82
N ASP A 42 -36.68 23.17 8.35
CA ASP A 42 -36.60 23.53 6.92
C ASP A 42 -35.25 24.18 6.55
N PRO A 43 -34.34 23.43 5.90
CA PRO A 43 -34.30 21.97 5.86
C PRO A 43 -33.99 21.38 7.25
N THR A 44 -34.46 20.17 7.52
CA THR A 44 -34.04 19.41 8.71
C THR A 44 -32.56 19.02 8.63
N LEU A 45 -31.94 18.77 9.78
CA LEU A 45 -30.57 18.25 9.83
C LEU A 45 -30.42 16.94 9.03
N ARG A 46 -31.43 16.05 9.10
CA ARG A 46 -31.43 14.80 8.34
C ARG A 46 -31.44 15.03 6.83
N GLU A 47 -32.27 15.96 6.36
CA GLU A 47 -32.33 16.31 4.93
C GLU A 47 -31.01 16.92 4.45
N CYS A 48 -30.37 17.77 5.27
CA CYS A 48 -29.06 18.32 4.95
C CYS A 48 -27.99 17.22 4.83
N VAL A 49 -27.93 16.29 5.80
CA VAL A 49 -26.99 15.15 5.77
C VAL A 49 -27.26 14.26 4.57
N TYR A 50 -28.52 13.98 4.25
CA TYR A 50 -28.88 13.19 3.08
C TYR A 50 -28.43 13.90 1.79
N TYR A 51 -28.73 15.19 1.65
CA TYR A 51 -28.39 15.96 0.46
C TYR A 51 -26.88 16.05 0.22
N ILE A 52 -26.09 16.40 1.23
CA ILE A 52 -24.63 16.45 1.07
C ILE A 52 -24.04 15.06 0.78
N SER A 53 -24.64 14.00 1.33
CA SER A 53 -24.22 12.62 1.03
C SER A 53 -24.50 12.27 -0.42
N GLN A 54 -25.66 12.67 -0.97
CA GLN A 54 -25.96 12.48 -2.39
C GLN A 54 -25.02 13.29 -3.28
N LEU A 55 -24.67 14.53 -2.90
CA LEU A 55 -23.68 15.31 -3.62
C LEU A 55 -22.32 14.62 -3.61
N ALA A 56 -21.86 14.11 -2.46
CA ALA A 56 -20.58 13.42 -2.34
C ALA A 56 -20.54 12.06 -3.07
N ILE A 57 -21.64 11.32 -3.10
CA ILE A 57 -21.75 10.02 -3.80
C ILE A 57 -21.78 10.22 -5.31
N ASN A 58 -22.55 11.20 -5.78
CA ASN A 58 -22.70 11.50 -7.21
C ASN A 58 -21.59 12.42 -7.74
N ASP A 59 -20.62 12.80 -6.89
CA ASP A 59 -19.49 13.59 -7.31
C ASP A 59 -18.53 12.73 -8.15
N ASN A 60 -18.69 12.82 -9.47
CA ASN A 60 -17.75 12.23 -10.41
C ASN A 60 -16.36 12.87 -10.32
N VAL A 61 -16.21 14.02 -9.65
CA VAL A 61 -14.91 14.65 -9.39
C VAL A 61 -14.18 13.98 -8.21
N GLY A 62 -14.90 13.27 -7.33
CA GLY A 62 -14.30 12.36 -6.35
C GLY A 62 -13.45 11.24 -6.97
N ASN A 63 -13.53 11.05 -8.30
CA ASN A 63 -12.62 10.20 -9.08
C ASN A 63 -11.23 10.82 -9.33
N ARG A 64 -10.94 12.01 -8.78
CA ARG A 64 -9.67 12.73 -8.92
C ARG A 64 -9.17 13.20 -7.56
N LEU A 65 -8.20 12.48 -7.02
CA LEU A 65 -7.55 12.79 -5.75
C LEU A 65 -6.35 13.76 -6.00
N ARG A 66 -6.64 14.97 -6.51
CA ARG A 66 -5.67 15.81 -7.25
C ARG A 66 -4.39 16.25 -6.49
N ARG A 67 -4.26 16.04 -5.19
CA ARG A 67 -3.00 16.30 -4.46
C ARG A 67 -2.92 15.48 -3.20
N VAL A 68 -1.80 14.78 -2.98
CA VAL A 68 -1.47 14.13 -1.71
C VAL A 68 -0.45 15.01 -1.01
N VAL A 69 -0.74 15.45 0.21
CA VAL A 69 0.32 15.91 1.12
C VAL A 69 0.76 14.66 1.87
N ILE A 70 1.87 14.05 1.45
CA ILE A 70 2.58 13.11 2.31
C ILE A 70 3.28 14.03 3.30
N ALA A 71 2.65 14.30 4.44
CA ALA A 71 3.37 14.86 5.56
C ALA A 71 4.48 13.85 5.91
N ASP A 72 5.70 14.35 6.10
CA ASP A 72 6.87 13.56 6.48
C ASP A 72 6.53 12.60 7.62
N ILE A 73 6.26 11.34 7.30
CA ILE A 73 6.21 10.24 8.25
C ILE A 73 7.37 9.35 7.84
N SER A 74 8.43 9.43 8.64
CA SER A 74 9.56 8.51 8.62
C SER A 74 9.05 7.07 8.52
N SER A 75 9.59 6.33 7.57
CA SER A 75 9.31 4.91 7.33
C SER A 75 9.97 4.01 8.38
N ASP A 76 9.85 4.36 9.66
CA ASP A 76 10.38 3.57 10.78
C ASP A 76 9.20 3.04 11.59
N ASP A 77 8.42 2.16 10.97
CA ASP A 77 7.54 1.21 11.68
C ASP A 77 7.87 -0.18 11.11
N ASP A 78 9.09 -0.64 11.39
CA ASP A 78 9.40 -2.07 11.45
C ASP A 78 8.69 -2.60 12.70
N ASP A 79 7.38 -2.85 12.58
CA ASP A 79 6.64 -3.60 13.60
C ASP A 79 7.07 -5.06 13.52
N ASP A 80 7.88 -5.42 14.52
CA ASP A 80 8.41 -6.71 14.88
C ASP A 80 7.38 -7.85 14.75
N ASP A 81 7.76 -8.91 14.04
CA ASP A 81 7.00 -10.14 13.90
C ASP A 81 6.87 -10.82 15.28
N SER A 82 5.77 -10.55 16.00
CA SER A 82 5.40 -11.37 17.16
C SER A 82 4.80 -12.69 16.67
N ASP A 83 5.68 -13.65 16.39
CA ASP A 83 5.37 -15.06 16.16
C ASP A 83 4.73 -15.68 17.41
N SER A 84 3.40 -15.74 17.45
CA SER A 84 2.67 -16.53 18.45
C SER A 84 2.41 -17.94 17.89
N SER A 85 3.43 -18.79 17.96
CA SER A 85 3.22 -20.23 17.81
C SER A 85 2.75 -20.82 19.14
N TYR A 86 1.46 -21.19 19.19
CA TYR A 86 0.93 -22.03 20.25
C TYR A 86 1.48 -23.44 20.09
N HIS A 87 2.35 -23.86 21.00
CA HIS A 87 2.60 -25.27 21.27
C HIS A 87 2.63 -25.51 22.78
N ASP A 88 1.54 -26.13 23.27
CA ASP A 88 1.52 -26.87 24.54
C ASP A 88 2.40 -28.12 24.40
N GLN A 89 3.28 -28.37 25.39
CA GLN A 89 3.23 -29.52 26.31
C GLN A 89 4.58 -29.73 27.03
N ASP A 90 4.48 -29.63 28.35
CA ASP A 90 4.97 -30.54 29.38
C ASP A 90 6.47 -30.89 29.55
N ASP A 91 6.84 -30.80 30.83
CA ASP A 91 7.68 -31.69 31.62
C ASP A 91 9.19 -31.43 31.82
N ASN A 92 9.46 -30.99 33.06
CA ASN A 92 10.38 -31.55 34.06
C ASN A 92 11.83 -31.01 34.21
N ASP A 93 12.09 -30.73 35.50
CA ASP A 93 13.31 -30.89 36.29
C ASP A 93 14.52 -29.93 36.15
N ASP A 94 14.60 -29.02 37.13
CA ASP A 94 15.81 -28.51 37.81
C ASP A 94 16.68 -29.69 38.33
N PRO A 95 18.03 -29.63 38.50
CA PRO A 95 18.70 -28.70 39.43
C PRO A 95 20.13 -28.21 39.10
N TYR A 96 20.38 -26.94 39.46
CA TYR A 96 21.43 -26.43 40.37
C TYR A 96 22.88 -27.04 40.42
N TYR A 97 23.86 -26.10 40.39
CA TYR A 97 25.20 -26.00 41.07
C TYR A 97 26.44 -26.43 40.26
N PRO A 98 27.68 -25.95 40.60
CA PRO A 98 28.12 -24.72 41.27
C PRO A 98 29.38 -24.03 40.65
N ASP A 99 29.63 -22.83 41.17
CA ASP A 99 30.86 -22.06 41.47
C ASP A 99 32.30 -22.63 41.30
N ASP A 100 33.26 -21.68 41.38
CA ASP A 100 34.70 -21.76 41.66
C ASP A 100 35.63 -22.10 40.46
N SER A 101 36.80 -21.52 40.22
CA SER A 101 37.75 -20.68 40.99
C SER A 101 38.85 -20.20 40.00
N GLU A 102 39.18 -18.91 39.97
CA GLU A 102 40.45 -18.26 40.38
C GLU A 102 41.78 -18.59 39.67
N SER A 103 42.52 -17.48 39.42
CA SER A 103 43.98 -17.30 39.34
C SER A 103 44.66 -17.60 37.98
N SER A 104 45.65 -16.85 37.47
CA SER A 104 46.53 -15.79 38.02
C SER A 104 47.21 -15.03 36.86
N ASP A 105 47.55 -13.75 37.10
CA ASP A 105 48.78 -13.00 36.74
C ASP A 105 49.22 -12.92 35.27
N ASP A 106 49.83 -11.87 34.73
CA ASP A 106 50.13 -10.46 35.03
C ASP A 106 50.66 -9.92 33.68
N ASP A 107 50.44 -8.64 33.35
CA ASP A 107 51.48 -7.72 32.84
C ASP A 107 50.87 -6.42 32.28
N ASP A 108 51.52 -5.34 32.73
CA ASP A 108 51.30 -3.91 32.56
C ASP A 108 51.13 -3.40 31.10
N ASP A 109 50.35 -2.34 30.91
CA ASP A 109 50.92 -0.98 30.70
C ASP A 109 49.87 0.10 30.34
N ASP A 110 50.01 1.22 31.07
CA ASP A 110 49.86 2.63 30.69
C ASP A 110 48.49 3.35 30.49
N TYR A 111 48.18 4.16 31.53
CA TYR A 111 47.81 5.59 31.55
C TYR A 111 46.92 6.20 30.44
N TYR A 112 45.76 6.77 30.82
CA TYR A 112 45.58 8.23 30.99
C TYR A 112 44.18 8.61 31.50
N VAL A 113 44.16 9.40 32.57
CA VAL A 113 43.01 10.16 33.09
C VAL A 113 42.71 11.34 32.15
N SER A 114 41.43 11.59 31.84
CA SER A 114 40.98 12.94 31.47
C SER A 114 39.49 13.18 31.71
N SER A 115 39.22 13.77 32.88
CA SER A 115 38.40 14.97 33.10
C SER A 115 37.42 15.41 31.99
N GLY A 116 36.14 15.49 32.38
CA GLY A 116 35.09 16.13 31.60
C GLY A 116 35.30 17.62 31.37
N ARG A 117 34.93 18.08 30.18
CA ARG A 117 34.61 19.48 29.88
C ARG A 117 33.50 19.55 28.82
N LYS A 118 32.35 20.09 29.24
CA LYS A 118 31.27 20.62 28.38
C LYS A 118 31.84 21.49 27.27
N ARG A 119 31.53 21.17 26.01
CA ARG A 119 31.63 22.11 24.89
C ARG A 119 30.37 22.03 24.02
N LYS A 120 29.65 23.17 24.00
CA LYS A 120 28.53 23.48 23.10
C LYS A 120 28.95 23.24 21.65
N ARG A 121 28.25 22.34 20.94
CA ARG A 121 28.27 22.29 19.48
C ARG A 121 27.12 23.15 18.96
N ALA A 122 27.47 24.19 18.22
CA ALA A 122 26.53 24.94 17.40
C ALA A 122 26.10 24.05 16.23
N SER A 123 24.81 23.78 16.12
CA SER A 123 24.20 23.10 14.98
C SER A 123 23.93 24.13 13.89
N GLU A 124 24.77 24.19 12.87
CA GLU A 124 24.39 24.82 11.60
C GLU A 124 23.40 23.89 10.90
N SER A 125 22.12 24.30 10.91
CA SER A 125 21.06 23.68 10.14
C SER A 125 21.30 23.95 8.65
N SER A 126 22.05 23.08 7.99
CA SER A 126 22.02 22.96 6.53
C SER A 126 20.73 22.23 6.16
N SER A 127 19.64 22.98 6.09
CA SER A 127 18.38 22.54 5.50
C SER A 127 18.61 22.36 4.00
N LYS A 128 19.15 21.21 3.58
CA LYS A 128 19.05 20.77 2.19
C LYS A 128 17.57 20.53 1.91
N SER A 129 16.94 21.48 1.25
CA SER A 129 15.62 21.29 0.64
C SER A 129 15.77 20.20 -0.43
N VAL A 130 15.55 18.95 -0.05
CA VAL A 130 15.28 17.88 -1.00
C VAL A 130 14.02 18.33 -1.74
N ALA A 131 14.12 18.55 -3.05
CA ALA A 131 12.95 18.81 -3.87
C ALA A 131 12.02 17.61 -3.71
N THR A 132 11.00 17.74 -2.85
CA THR A 132 10.01 16.70 -2.61
C THR A 132 9.30 16.47 -3.94
N GLY A 133 9.52 15.30 -4.53
CA GLY A 133 8.93 14.97 -5.80
C GLY A 133 7.40 15.07 -5.71
N ILE A 134 6.76 15.45 -6.82
CA ILE A 134 5.33 15.68 -6.84
C ILE A 134 4.62 14.34 -6.63
N THR A 135 3.81 14.28 -5.58
CA THR A 135 2.91 13.16 -5.30
C THR A 135 1.46 13.58 -5.55
N THR A 136 0.82 12.91 -6.50
CA THR A 136 -0.58 13.16 -6.89
C THR A 136 -1.29 11.86 -7.15
N VAL A 137 -2.58 11.83 -6.88
CA VAL A 137 -3.46 10.74 -7.30
C VAL A 137 -4.39 11.33 -8.37
N GLY A 138 -4.37 10.72 -9.54
CA GLY A 138 -5.02 11.16 -10.76
C GLY A 138 -6.39 10.54 -10.92
N GLU A 139 -6.67 10.15 -12.16
CA GLU A 139 -7.97 9.64 -12.59
C GLU A 139 -8.14 8.18 -12.20
N TYR A 140 -9.38 7.78 -11.93
CA TYR A 140 -9.74 6.38 -11.77
C TYR A 140 -9.46 5.61 -13.07
N ILE A 141 -8.67 4.54 -12.96
CA ILE A 141 -8.29 3.70 -14.11
C ILE A 141 -8.80 2.26 -13.99
N GLY A 142 -9.32 1.87 -12.83
CA GLY A 142 -9.91 0.54 -12.64
C GLY A 142 -10.19 0.25 -11.18
N GLY A 143 -10.97 -0.81 -10.93
CA GLY A 143 -11.35 -1.21 -9.60
C GLY A 143 -11.72 -2.67 -9.60
N GLY A 144 -11.25 -3.38 -8.58
CA GLY A 144 -11.52 -4.79 -8.37
C GLY A 144 -12.15 -5.01 -6.99
N SER A 145 -12.14 -6.27 -6.55
CA SER A 145 -12.68 -6.69 -5.25
C SER A 145 -11.95 -6.05 -4.05
N PHE A 146 -10.72 -5.58 -4.25
CA PHE A 146 -9.77 -5.23 -3.18
C PHE A 146 -9.31 -3.77 -3.23
N GLY A 147 -10.14 -2.90 -3.80
CA GLY A 147 -9.92 -1.46 -3.80
C GLY A 147 -9.98 -0.82 -5.19
N LYS A 148 -9.73 0.49 -5.18
CA LYS A 148 -9.80 1.36 -6.35
C LYS A 148 -8.40 1.71 -6.82
N VAL A 149 -8.20 1.67 -8.13
CA VAL A 149 -6.95 2.00 -8.80
C VAL A 149 -7.08 3.34 -9.53
N PHE A 150 -6.14 4.24 -9.26
CA PHE A 150 -6.06 5.55 -9.88
C PHE A 150 -4.70 5.71 -10.56
N SER A 151 -4.61 6.49 -11.64
CA SER A 151 -3.31 6.98 -12.14
C SER A 151 -2.71 7.99 -11.16
N GLY A 152 -1.50 8.48 -11.36
CA GLY A 152 -0.92 9.53 -10.51
C GLY A 152 0.58 9.65 -10.63
N HIS A 153 1.17 10.44 -9.72
CA HIS A 153 2.61 10.58 -9.59
C HIS A 153 3.05 10.25 -8.16
N TYR A 154 4.22 9.64 -8.03
CA TYR A 154 4.95 9.48 -6.76
C TYR A 154 6.42 9.79 -7.03
N ASN A 155 6.99 10.77 -6.32
CA ASN A 155 8.38 11.21 -6.53
C ASN A 155 8.73 11.46 -8.01
N ASN A 156 7.85 12.15 -8.75
CA ASN A 156 7.95 12.43 -10.20
C ASN A 156 7.89 11.19 -11.12
N GLN A 157 7.58 10.01 -10.60
CA GLN A 157 7.31 8.81 -11.40
C GLN A 157 5.82 8.63 -11.60
N VAL A 158 5.41 8.28 -12.82
CA VAL A 158 4.01 7.94 -13.12
C VAL A 158 3.68 6.59 -12.50
N VAL A 159 2.60 6.52 -11.72
CA VAL A 159 2.21 5.35 -10.93
C VAL A 159 0.73 5.03 -11.03
N ALA A 160 0.40 3.77 -10.73
CA ALA A 160 -0.95 3.29 -10.44
C ALA A 160 -1.13 3.17 -8.92
N TRP A 161 -1.99 4.00 -8.36
CA TRP A 161 -2.37 4.01 -6.96
C TRP A 161 -3.50 3.03 -6.69
N LYS A 162 -3.20 1.87 -6.09
CA LYS A 162 -4.23 0.97 -5.54
C LYS A 162 -4.53 1.40 -4.11
N THR A 163 -5.79 1.76 -3.84
CA THR A 163 -6.20 2.41 -2.58
C THR A 163 -7.42 1.73 -1.98
N CYS A 164 -7.50 1.75 -0.65
CA CYS A 164 -8.69 1.35 0.10
C CYS A 164 -8.96 2.32 1.26
N ASP A 165 -10.24 2.51 1.62
CA ASP A 165 -10.63 3.25 2.83
C ASP A 165 -10.33 2.39 4.06
N ALA A 166 -9.25 2.72 4.78
CA ALA A 166 -8.73 1.89 5.87
C ALA A 166 -9.69 1.82 7.07
N TYR A 167 -10.58 2.79 7.23
CA TYR A 167 -11.54 2.83 8.34
C TYR A 167 -12.81 2.06 8.02
N LYS A 168 -13.28 2.13 6.77
CA LYS A 168 -14.54 1.49 6.37
C LYS A 168 -14.36 0.05 5.91
N GLN A 169 -13.19 -0.30 5.39
CA GLN A 169 -12.95 -1.56 4.70
C GLN A 169 -11.71 -2.26 5.27
N GLN A 170 -11.78 -2.65 6.55
CA GLN A 170 -10.65 -3.28 7.26
C GLN A 170 -10.15 -4.55 6.58
N GLU A 171 -11.05 -5.39 6.05
CA GLU A 171 -10.66 -6.62 5.32
C GLU A 171 -9.98 -6.32 3.98
N GLU A 172 -10.41 -5.27 3.26
CA GLU A 172 -9.71 -4.81 2.06
C GLU A 172 -8.32 -4.27 2.40
N MET A 173 -8.20 -3.56 3.53
CA MET A 173 -6.90 -3.05 4.00
C MET A 173 -5.94 -4.18 4.36
N LYS A 174 -6.40 -5.22 5.06
CA LYS A 174 -5.60 -6.43 5.32
C LYS A 174 -5.15 -7.08 4.01
N THR A 175 -6.05 -7.18 3.04
CA THR A 175 -5.76 -7.76 1.73
C THR A 175 -4.73 -6.94 0.95
N LEU A 176 -4.87 -5.62 0.94
CA LEU A 176 -3.94 -4.71 0.25
C LEU A 176 -2.57 -4.68 0.96
N ASN A 177 -2.55 -4.77 2.29
CA ASN A 177 -1.31 -4.89 3.06
C ASN A 177 -0.59 -6.22 2.79
N HIS A 178 -1.36 -7.31 2.70
CA HIS A 178 -0.85 -8.62 2.30
C HIS A 178 -0.25 -8.60 0.90
N GLU A 179 -0.94 -8.00 -0.07
CA GLU A 179 -0.41 -7.81 -1.42
C GLU A 179 0.94 -7.06 -1.41
N ALA A 180 1.08 -6.03 -0.57
CA ALA A 180 2.34 -5.32 -0.43
C ALA A 180 3.48 -6.20 0.13
N ARG A 181 3.16 -7.11 1.06
CA ARG A 181 4.12 -8.11 1.57
C ARG A 181 4.58 -9.04 0.44
N ILE A 182 3.66 -9.48 -0.42
CA ILE A 182 3.98 -10.29 -1.59
C ILE A 182 4.90 -9.54 -2.57
N TYR A 183 4.61 -8.27 -2.87
CA TYR A 183 5.51 -7.45 -3.70
C TYR A 183 6.93 -7.33 -3.12
N SER A 184 7.07 -7.34 -1.79
CA SER A 184 8.37 -7.29 -1.12
C SER A 184 9.19 -8.57 -1.35
N ILE A 185 8.53 -9.73 -1.37
CA ILE A 185 9.14 -11.03 -1.73
C ILE A 185 9.50 -11.06 -3.21
N LEU A 186 8.63 -10.51 -4.07
CA LEU A 186 8.80 -10.50 -5.53
C LEU A 186 9.75 -9.41 -6.05
N LYS A 187 10.63 -8.87 -5.21
CA LYS A 187 11.54 -7.75 -5.56
C LYS A 187 12.35 -7.99 -6.84
N GLU A 188 12.81 -9.21 -7.06
CA GLU A 188 13.60 -9.59 -8.26
C GLU A 188 12.75 -9.72 -9.54
N CYS A 189 11.43 -9.89 -9.40
CA CYS A 189 10.48 -9.96 -10.52
C CYS A 189 9.94 -8.57 -10.93
N GLN A 190 10.13 -7.55 -10.09
CA GLN A 190 9.57 -6.21 -10.30
C GLN A 190 10.15 -5.52 -11.55
N GLY A 191 9.25 -5.01 -12.40
CA GLY A 191 9.56 -4.40 -13.68
C GLY A 191 9.84 -5.38 -14.82
N ARG A 192 9.75 -6.69 -14.57
CA ARG A 192 9.94 -7.75 -15.57
C ARG A 192 8.73 -8.67 -15.70
N ASP A 193 8.26 -9.19 -14.58
CA ASP A 193 7.18 -10.18 -14.48
C ASP A 193 5.98 -9.63 -13.69
N VAL A 194 6.24 -8.69 -12.77
CA VAL A 194 5.23 -7.95 -11.99
C VAL A 194 5.54 -6.45 -12.00
N PRO A 195 4.57 -5.55 -11.76
CA PRO A 195 4.84 -4.11 -11.64
C PRO A 195 5.85 -3.79 -10.54
N ARG A 196 6.56 -2.66 -10.65
CA ARG A 196 7.38 -2.16 -9.54
C ARG A 196 6.50 -1.59 -8.43
N LEU A 197 6.83 -1.86 -7.17
CA LEU A 197 6.24 -1.20 -6.00
C LEU A 197 7.15 -0.03 -5.61
N PHE A 198 6.62 1.19 -5.68
CA PHE A 198 7.33 2.41 -5.33
C PHE A 198 7.02 2.92 -3.92
N TYR A 199 5.79 2.67 -3.46
CA TYR A 199 5.33 3.11 -2.15
C TYR A 199 4.28 2.15 -1.59
N LYS A 200 4.30 1.98 -0.28
CA LYS A 200 3.27 1.34 0.53
C LYS A 200 3.08 2.22 1.75
N GLY A 201 1.83 2.56 2.07
CA GLY A 201 1.54 3.24 3.32
C GLY A 201 0.26 4.04 3.26
N TYR A 202 0.08 4.88 4.27
CA TYR A 202 -1.07 5.75 4.36
C TYR A 202 -0.90 7.01 3.52
N ILE A 203 -1.99 7.49 2.94
CA ILE A 203 -2.10 8.79 2.27
C ILE A 203 -3.35 9.51 2.77
N TYR A 204 -3.46 10.82 2.52
CA TYR A 204 -4.56 11.66 3.00
C TYR A 204 -4.74 11.55 4.52
N ASP A 205 -3.78 12.01 5.32
CA ASP A 205 -3.89 12.06 6.80
C ASP A 205 -4.36 10.73 7.43
N ARG A 206 -3.84 9.60 6.93
CA ARG A 206 -4.19 8.24 7.35
C ARG A 206 -5.59 7.74 7.01
N TYR A 207 -6.34 8.45 6.17
CA TYR A 207 -7.66 7.99 5.72
C TYR A 207 -7.60 6.83 4.72
N LEU A 208 -6.64 6.85 3.79
CA LEU A 208 -6.50 5.80 2.78
C LEU A 208 -5.20 5.05 2.99
N PHE A 209 -5.26 3.73 2.94
CA PHE A 209 -4.08 2.89 2.78
C PHE A 209 -3.87 2.64 1.28
N ALA A 210 -2.63 2.76 0.81
CA ALA A 210 -2.33 2.82 -0.61
C ALA A 210 -1.00 2.15 -0.99
N LEU A 211 -0.99 1.56 -2.18
CA LEU A 211 0.21 1.12 -2.89
C LEU A 211 0.41 1.98 -4.14
N ALA A 212 1.62 2.48 -4.37
CA ALA A 212 2.01 3.07 -5.65
C ALA A 212 2.76 2.03 -6.48
N LEU A 213 2.12 1.52 -7.52
CA LEU A 213 2.69 0.53 -8.43
C LEU A 213 3.11 1.19 -9.74
N GLN A 214 3.99 0.54 -10.51
CA GLN A 214 4.30 0.92 -11.88
C GLN A 214 3.02 0.98 -12.71
N LEU A 215 2.74 2.16 -13.28
CA LEU A 215 1.69 2.28 -14.29
C LEU A 215 2.16 1.60 -15.57
N ILE A 216 1.42 0.60 -16.03
CA ILE A 216 1.66 -0.06 -17.32
C ILE A 216 0.86 0.71 -18.38
N GLU A 217 1.54 1.60 -19.10
CA GLU A 217 0.95 2.52 -20.09
C GLU A 217 0.32 1.75 -21.26
N ASP A 218 -0.86 2.20 -21.70
CA ASP A 218 -1.63 1.59 -22.80
C ASP A 218 -1.83 0.06 -22.64
N SER A 219 -1.84 -0.40 -21.39
CA SER A 219 -1.96 -1.82 -21.10
C SER A 219 -3.33 -2.35 -21.46
N ARG A 220 -3.35 -3.64 -21.80
CA ARG A 220 -4.58 -4.40 -22.00
C ARG A 220 -4.47 -5.75 -21.32
N HIS A 221 -5.58 -6.24 -20.79
CA HIS A 221 -5.66 -7.62 -20.35
C HIS A 221 -5.36 -8.57 -21.51
N ILE A 222 -4.70 -9.70 -21.22
CA ILE A 222 -4.43 -10.67 -22.26
C ILE A 222 -5.74 -11.27 -22.79
N ASP A 223 -5.71 -11.60 -24.07
CA ASP A 223 -6.75 -12.41 -24.71
C ASP A 223 -6.08 -13.70 -25.20
N PRO A 224 -6.29 -14.85 -24.53
CA PRO A 224 -5.66 -16.12 -24.90
C PRO A 224 -5.85 -16.54 -26.35
N ALA A 225 -6.95 -16.12 -27.00
CA ALA A 225 -7.22 -16.43 -28.40
C ALA A 225 -6.33 -15.64 -29.38
N ARG A 226 -5.79 -14.50 -28.94
CA ARG A 226 -4.94 -13.60 -29.76
C ARG A 226 -3.44 -13.80 -29.51
N LEU A 227 -3.07 -14.67 -28.58
CA LEU A 227 -1.67 -14.96 -28.26
C LEU A 227 -1.12 -16.07 -29.16
N THR A 228 0.10 -15.86 -29.63
CA THR A 228 0.91 -16.89 -30.29
C THR A 228 1.40 -17.94 -29.28
N LYS A 229 1.80 -19.12 -29.76
CA LYS A 229 2.37 -20.17 -28.90
C LYS A 229 3.57 -19.68 -28.07
N LYS A 230 4.46 -18.89 -28.69
CA LYS A 230 5.65 -18.33 -28.02
C LYS A 230 5.29 -17.35 -26.91
N GLU A 231 4.29 -16.50 -27.12
CA GLU A 231 3.79 -15.58 -26.09
C GLU A 231 3.17 -16.32 -24.92
N LYS A 232 2.40 -17.39 -25.20
CA LYS A 232 1.83 -18.25 -24.15
C LYS A 232 2.93 -18.93 -23.32
N GLU A 233 3.96 -19.46 -23.97
CA GLU A 233 5.13 -20.04 -23.28
C GLU A 233 5.88 -19.00 -22.44
N LEU A 234 6.00 -17.76 -22.92
CA LEU A 234 6.60 -16.65 -22.17
C LEU A 234 5.81 -16.35 -20.89
N ILE A 235 4.49 -16.25 -20.96
CA ILE A 235 3.63 -16.01 -19.79
C ILE A 235 3.77 -17.13 -18.75
N VAL A 236 3.85 -18.39 -19.20
CA VAL A 236 4.11 -19.54 -18.30
C VAL A 236 5.48 -19.42 -17.61
N ASN A 237 6.52 -19.03 -18.35
CA ASN A 237 7.86 -18.86 -17.77
C ASN A 237 7.94 -17.69 -16.78
N GLN A 238 7.17 -16.63 -16.99
CA GLN A 238 7.04 -15.55 -16.01
C GLN A 238 6.35 -16.02 -14.73
N LEU A 239 5.27 -16.81 -14.84
CA LEU A 239 4.63 -17.41 -13.66
C LEU A 239 5.62 -18.31 -12.91
N ARG A 240 6.44 -19.09 -13.61
CA ARG A 240 7.50 -19.89 -12.97
C ARG A 240 8.51 -19.04 -12.21
N SER A 241 8.82 -17.85 -12.70
CA SER A 241 9.73 -16.92 -12.01
C SER A 241 9.14 -16.46 -10.67
N ILE A 242 7.82 -16.23 -10.62
CA ILE A 242 7.07 -15.95 -9.39
C ILE A 242 7.07 -17.19 -8.47
N HIS A 243 6.79 -18.37 -9.02
CA HIS A 243 6.76 -19.64 -8.28
C HIS A 243 8.11 -20.01 -7.65
N ASN A 244 9.22 -19.70 -8.32
CA ASN A 244 10.57 -19.94 -7.80
C ASN A 244 10.90 -19.15 -6.52
N LEU A 245 10.15 -18.07 -6.27
CA LEU A 245 10.23 -17.28 -5.04
C LEU A 245 9.23 -17.75 -3.96
N GLY A 246 8.60 -18.92 -4.15
CA GLY A 246 7.68 -19.50 -3.18
C GLY A 246 6.31 -18.84 -3.15
N VAL A 247 5.91 -18.11 -4.20
CA VAL A 247 4.63 -17.39 -4.24
C VAL A 247 3.65 -18.09 -5.17
N LEU A 248 2.50 -18.49 -4.63
CA LEU A 248 1.29 -18.81 -5.40
C LEU A 248 0.49 -17.54 -5.63
N HIS A 249 0.00 -17.34 -6.85
CA HIS A 249 -0.85 -16.19 -7.14
C HIS A 249 -2.29 -16.37 -6.65
N ASN A 250 -2.82 -17.60 -6.73
CA ASN A 250 -4.17 -18.09 -6.44
C ASN A 250 -5.33 -17.50 -7.25
N ASP A 251 -5.18 -16.33 -7.86
CA ASP A 251 -6.20 -15.70 -8.75
C ASP A 251 -5.75 -15.58 -10.21
N ILE A 252 -5.11 -16.63 -10.74
CA ILE A 252 -4.70 -16.65 -12.15
C ILE A 252 -5.93 -16.60 -13.08
N SER A 253 -6.01 -15.52 -13.85
CA SER A 253 -7.03 -15.29 -14.87
C SER A 253 -6.53 -14.27 -15.91
N PRO A 254 -7.12 -14.22 -17.13
CA PRO A 254 -6.71 -13.25 -18.16
C PRO A 254 -6.82 -11.78 -17.70
N ARG A 255 -7.75 -11.46 -16.79
CA ARG A 255 -7.88 -10.11 -16.21
C ARG A 255 -6.71 -9.73 -15.28
N ASN A 256 -5.97 -10.70 -14.76
CA ASN A 256 -4.84 -10.44 -13.84
C ASN A 256 -3.49 -10.53 -14.55
N ILE A 257 -3.48 -10.51 -15.89
CA ILE A 257 -2.27 -10.47 -16.69
C ILE A 257 -2.42 -9.33 -17.70
N LEU A 258 -1.58 -8.31 -17.55
CA LEU A 258 -1.52 -7.16 -18.45
C LEU A 258 -0.46 -7.36 -19.52
N TYR A 259 -0.73 -6.93 -20.73
CA TYR A 259 0.24 -6.78 -21.81
C TYR A 259 0.58 -5.30 -21.99
N GLU A 260 1.87 -4.98 -22.01
CA GLU A 260 2.39 -3.64 -22.31
C GLU A 260 2.87 -3.55 -23.76
N PRO A 261 2.20 -2.79 -24.64
CA PRO A 261 2.58 -2.70 -26.05
C PRO A 261 4.00 -2.15 -26.29
N LYS A 262 4.44 -1.21 -25.45
CA LYS A 262 5.72 -0.50 -25.56
C LYS A 262 6.92 -1.41 -25.35
N SER A 263 6.91 -2.22 -24.29
CA SER A 263 7.98 -3.17 -23.99
C SER A 263 7.74 -4.57 -24.56
N ARG A 264 6.53 -4.85 -25.04
CA ARG A 264 6.05 -6.18 -25.43
C ARG A 264 6.20 -7.22 -24.32
N ARG A 265 6.02 -6.78 -23.06
CA ARG A 265 6.07 -7.63 -21.87
C ARG A 265 4.68 -7.88 -21.30
N TYR A 266 4.59 -8.94 -20.51
CA TYR A 266 3.42 -9.26 -19.72
C TYR A 266 3.72 -9.07 -18.24
N PHE A 267 2.71 -8.67 -17.49
CA PHE A 267 2.80 -8.38 -16.06
C PHE A 267 1.65 -9.06 -15.33
N PHE A 268 1.97 -9.88 -14.34
CA PHE A 268 0.99 -10.40 -13.37
C PHE A 268 0.66 -9.31 -12.37
N ILE A 269 -0.63 -9.15 -12.07
CA ILE A 269 -1.16 -8.14 -11.15
C ILE A 269 -2.15 -8.77 -10.18
N ASP A 270 -2.48 -8.05 -9.10
CA ASP A 270 -3.47 -8.42 -8.09
C ASP A 270 -3.07 -9.64 -7.26
N PHE A 271 -2.13 -9.42 -6.32
CA PHE A 271 -1.63 -10.46 -5.41
C PHE A 271 -2.41 -10.52 -4.08
N GLY A 272 -3.62 -9.95 -4.03
CA GLY A 272 -4.42 -9.92 -2.80
C GLY A 272 -4.76 -11.30 -2.23
N LEU A 273 -4.88 -12.33 -3.08
CA LEU A 273 -5.20 -13.71 -2.68
C LEU A 273 -3.99 -14.65 -2.65
N SER A 274 -2.79 -14.12 -2.88
CA SER A 274 -1.58 -14.92 -3.01
C SER A 274 -1.19 -15.61 -1.71
N GLU A 275 -0.46 -16.72 -1.80
CA GLU A 275 -0.03 -17.53 -0.66
C GLU A 275 1.47 -17.81 -0.79
N ILE A 276 2.19 -17.70 0.34
CA ILE A 276 3.61 -18.08 0.40
C ILE A 276 3.65 -19.58 0.73
N VAL A 277 4.38 -20.35 -0.08
CA VAL A 277 4.49 -21.80 0.04
C VAL A 277 5.94 -22.25 -0.17
N ASP A 278 6.25 -23.46 0.29
CA ASP A 278 7.52 -24.10 -0.04
C ASP A 278 7.67 -24.27 -1.57
N ASN A 279 8.89 -24.05 -2.08
CA ASN A 279 9.21 -24.17 -3.51
C ASN A 279 8.92 -25.55 -4.11
N LYS A 280 8.82 -26.60 -3.28
CA LYS A 280 8.46 -27.97 -3.68
C LYS A 280 6.96 -28.25 -3.57
N SER A 281 6.17 -27.24 -3.18
CA SER A 281 4.73 -27.41 -3.01
C SER A 281 4.07 -27.89 -4.31
N PRO A 282 3.25 -28.96 -4.25
CA PRO A 282 2.52 -29.43 -5.43
C PRO A 282 1.47 -28.41 -5.89
N LYS A 283 1.11 -27.43 -5.06
CA LYS A 283 0.20 -26.34 -5.42
C LYS A 283 0.75 -25.49 -6.58
N LEU A 284 2.07 -25.27 -6.65
CA LEU A 284 2.72 -24.47 -7.71
C LEU A 284 2.48 -25.11 -9.09
N HIS A 285 2.72 -26.43 -9.18
CA HIS A 285 2.47 -27.21 -10.40
C HIS A 285 1.00 -27.19 -10.81
N LYS A 286 0.08 -27.24 -9.84
CA LYS A 286 -1.36 -27.16 -10.11
C LYS A 286 -1.76 -25.79 -10.66
N GLU A 287 -1.20 -24.71 -10.12
CA GLU A 287 -1.43 -23.35 -10.63
C GLU A 287 -0.86 -23.15 -12.04
N GLU A 288 0.35 -23.65 -12.31
CA GLU A 288 0.93 -23.63 -13.66
C GLU A 288 0.05 -24.40 -14.67
N ALA A 289 -0.44 -25.58 -14.30
CA ALA A 289 -1.34 -26.37 -15.14
C ALA A 289 -2.66 -25.63 -15.41
N ARG A 290 -3.20 -24.92 -14.42
CA ARG A 290 -4.39 -24.06 -14.58
C ARG A 290 -4.12 -22.92 -15.57
N LEU A 291 -2.97 -22.25 -15.46
CA LEU A 291 -2.57 -21.21 -16.42
C LEU A 291 -2.47 -21.78 -17.84
N LYS A 292 -1.80 -22.92 -18.04
CA LYS A 292 -1.69 -23.56 -19.36
C LYS A 292 -3.05 -23.86 -19.97
N LYS A 293 -4.01 -24.35 -19.18
CA LYS A 293 -5.39 -24.57 -19.61
C LYS A 293 -6.07 -23.28 -20.06
N ILE A 294 -5.91 -22.18 -19.31
CA ILE A 294 -6.44 -20.85 -19.68
C ILE A 294 -5.83 -20.37 -20.99
N LEU A 295 -4.52 -20.58 -21.16
CA LEU A 295 -3.78 -20.20 -22.36
C LEU A 295 -4.04 -21.15 -23.54
N GLN A 296 -4.74 -22.26 -23.35
CA GLN A 296 -4.97 -23.28 -24.39
C GLN A 296 -3.62 -23.82 -24.94
N LEU A 297 -2.69 -24.12 -24.02
CA LEU A 297 -1.42 -24.80 -24.29
C LEU A 297 -1.50 -26.29 -23.95
#